data_AF-A0A135IBM3-F1
#
_entry.id   AF-A0A135IBM3-F1
#
_cell.length_a   1.000
_cell.length_b   1.000
_cell.length_c   1.000
_cell.angle_alpha   90.00
_cell.angle_beta   90.00
_cell.angle_gamma   90.00
#
_symmetry.space_group_name_H-M   'P 1'
#
loop_
_entity.id
_entity.type
_entity.pdbx_description
1 polymer ?
#
loop_
_entity_poly.entity_id
_entity_poly.type
_entity_poly.pdbx_seq_one_letter_code
_entity_poly.pdbx_strand_id
1 'polypeptide(L)' 'MYELVNGIVAIIVGCFFYNVATKKPTNFKSESLYADWVFRNGKLLKVCGGAMIVLGVFRVFQVLL' A
#
# COMPACT_ATOMS: atom_id res chain seq x y z
N MET A 1 -8.37 21.99 4.37
CA MET A 1 -9.04 20.93 3.58
C MET A 1 -8.08 20.09 2.74
N TYR A 2 -7.17 20.69 1.94
CA TYR A 2 -6.23 19.93 1.09
C TYR A 2 -5.39 18.90 1.85
N GLU A 3 -4.92 19.24 3.05
CA GLU A 3 -4.11 18.35 3.88
C GLU A 3 -4.87 17.12 4.39
N LEU A 4 -6.16 17.29 4.70
CA LEU A 4 -7.03 16.19 5.10
C LEU A 4 -7.22 15.21 3.94
N VAL A 5 -7.48 15.74 2.74
CA VAL A 5 -7.64 14.93 1.52
C VAL A 5 -6.35 14.18 1.20
N ASN A 6 -5.20 14.82 1.29
CA ASN A 6 -3.90 14.17 1.09
C ASN A 6 -3.66 13.02 2.09
N GLY A 7 -4.01 13.23 3.36
CA GLY A 7 -3.92 12.18 4.38
C GLY A 7 -4.82 10.98 4.08
N ILE A 8 -6.08 11.23 3.70
CA ILE A 8 -7.04 10.17 3.34
C ILE A 8 -6.58 9.41 2.09
N VAL A 9 -6.12 10.12 1.06
CA VAL A 9 -5.59 9.50 -0.17
C VAL A 9 -4.39 8.61 0.16
N ALA A 10 -3.48 9.07 1.02
CA ALA A 10 -2.32 8.27 1.42
C ALA A 10 -2.73 6.96 2.11
N ILE A 11 -3.74 7.00 2.98
CA ILE A 11 -4.29 5.79 3.63
C ILE A 11 -4.88 4.84 2.59
N ILE A 12 -5.69 5.35 1.65
CA ILE A 12 -6.32 4.54 0.60
C ILE A 12 -5.27 3.86 -0.27
N VAL A 13 -4.25 4.60 -0.73
CA VAL A 13 -3.16 4.06 -1.55
C VAL A 13 -2.35 3.02 -0.77
N GLY A 14 -2.08 3.25 0.51
CA GLY A 14 -1.38 2.29 1.35
C GLY A 14 -2.15 0.97 1.53
N CYS A 15 -3.47 1.04 1.74
CA CYS A 15 -4.36 -0.12 1.78
C CYS A 15 -4.42 -0.86 0.43
N PHE A 16 -4.39 -0.13 -0.68
CA PHE A 16 -4.33 -0.72 -2.02
C PHE A 16 -3.04 -1.51 -2.23
N PHE A 17 -1.88 -0.96 -1.85
CA PHE A 17 -0.59 -1.68 -1.93
C PHE A 17 -0.59 -2.96 -1.10
N TYR A 18 -1.19 -2.93 0.09
CA TYR A 18 -1.33 -4.12 0.93
C TYR A 18 -2.21 -5.20 0.26
N ASN A 19 -3.31 -4.80 -0.38
CA ASN A 19 -4.17 -5.72 -1.11
C ASN A 19 -3.46 -6.31 -2.33
N VAL A 20 -2.71 -5.51 -3.09
CA VAL A 20 -1.95 -5.98 -4.25
C VAL A 20 -0.84 -6.94 -3.81
N ALA A 21 -0.16 -6.67 -2.70
CA ALA A 21 0.88 -7.53 -2.18
C ALA A 21 0.38 -8.86 -1.59
N THR A 22 -0.90 -8.93 -1.18
CA THR A 22 -1.49 -10.12 -0.55
C THR A 22 -2.33 -10.94 -1.52
N LYS A 23 -2.97 -10.32 -2.51
CA LYS A 23 -3.76 -11.05 -3.52
C LYS A 23 -2.84 -11.58 -4.62
N LYS A 24 -2.90 -12.88 -4.88
CA LYS A 24 -2.22 -13.54 -6.01
C LYS A 24 -2.74 -12.92 -7.32
N PRO A 25 -1.90 -12.28 -8.14
CA PRO A 25 -2.33 -11.78 -9.44
C PRO A 25 -2.77 -12.97 -10.30
N THR A 26 -3.97 -12.88 -10.88
CA THR A 26 -4.63 -13.96 -11.63
C THR A 26 -3.95 -14.27 -12.97
N ASN A 27 -3.00 -13.45 -13.42
CA ASN A 27 -2.38 -13.53 -14.75
C ASN A 27 -0.97 -14.15 -14.79
N PHE A 28 -0.51 -14.82 -13.72
CA PHE A 28 0.77 -15.52 -13.78
C PHE A 28 0.67 -16.83 -14.56
N LYS A 29 1.49 -16.96 -15.61
CA LYS A 29 1.59 -18.18 -16.44
C LYS A 29 2.26 -19.36 -15.72
N SER A 30 3.00 -19.12 -14.63
CA SER A 30 3.64 -20.15 -13.81
C SER A 30 3.75 -19.72 -12.34
N GLU A 31 3.81 -20.69 -11.43
CA GLU A 31 4.02 -20.42 -9.99
C GLU A 31 5.39 -19.83 -9.67
N SER A 32 6.42 -20.15 -10.46
CA SER A 32 7.77 -19.59 -10.31
C SER A 32 7.80 -18.08 -10.54
N LEU A 33 7.09 -17.58 -11.56
CA LEU A 33 6.98 -16.15 -11.84
C LEU A 33 6.21 -15.41 -10.73
N TYR A 34 5.22 -16.07 -10.13
CA TYR A 34 4.51 -15.53 -8.98
C TYR A 34 5.41 -15.42 -7.75
N ALA A 35 6.18 -16.48 -7.44
CA ALA A 35 7.13 -16.48 -6.32
C ALA A 35 8.20 -15.38 -6.48
N ASP A 36 8.77 -15.23 -7.68
CA ASP A 36 9.72 -14.16 -7.99
C ASP A 36 9.09 -12.76 -7.85
N TRP A 37 7.84 -12.60 -8.29
CA TRP A 37 7.12 -11.33 -8.14
C TRP A 37 6.83 -11.01 -6.67
N VAL A 38 6.38 -11.98 -5.87
CA VAL A 38 6.13 -11.78 -4.44
C VAL A 38 7.43 -11.46 -3.71
N PHE A 39 8.53 -12.16 -4.04
CA PHE A 39 9.83 -11.93 -3.41
C PHE A 39 10.39 -10.54 -3.74
N ARG A 40 10.30 -10.11 -5.01
CA ARG A 40 10.80 -8.80 -5.44
C ARG A 40 9.90 -7.63 -5.07
N ASN A 41 8.59 -7.77 -5.30
CA ASN A 41 7.64 -6.65 -5.20
C ASN A 41 6.76 -6.74 -3.95
N GLY A 42 6.40 -7.93 -3.50
CA GLY A 42 5.48 -8.12 -2.38
C GLY A 42 6.02 -7.55 -1.06
N LYS A 43 7.32 -7.72 -0.78
CA LYS A 43 7.96 -7.13 0.40
C LYS A 43 7.98 -5.60 0.33
N LEU A 44 8.35 -5.04 -0.83
CA LEU A 44 8.40 -3.61 -1.07
C LEU A 44 7.00 -2.97 -0.92
N LEU A 45 5.99 -3.56 -1.56
CA LEU A 45 4.61 -3.07 -1.51
C LEU A 45 4.02 -3.09 -0.10
N LYS A 46 4.33 -4.11 0.72
CA LYS A 46 3.91 -4.14 2.14
C LYS A 46 4.56 -3.03 2.96
N VAL A 47 5.87 -2.79 2.77
CA VAL A 47 6.59 -1.73 3.47
C VAL A 47 6.10 -0.35 3.05
N CYS A 48 6.03 -0.09 1.75
CA CYS A 48 5.51 1.17 1.21
C CYS A 48 4.05 1.40 1.63
N GLY A 49 3.21 0.37 1.56
CA GLY A 49 1.82 0.43 1.97
C GLY A 49 1.66 0.80 3.44
N GLY A 50 2.42 0.14 4.32
CA GLY A 50 2.44 0.47 5.75
C GLY A 50 2.89 1.90 6.02
N ALA A 51 3.98 2.34 5.39
CA ALA A 51 4.49 3.70 5.54
C ALA A 51 3.47 4.77 5.10
N MET A 52 2.78 4.55 3.97
CA MET A 52 1.75 5.47 3.48
C MET A 52 0.55 5.57 4.42
N ILE A 53 0.12 4.47 5.04
CA ILE A 53 -0.96 4.50 6.03
C ILE A 53 -0.54 5.32 7.25
N VAL A 54 0.66 5.08 7.80
CA VAL A 54 1.15 5.80 8.98
C VAL A 54 1.25 7.30 8.71
N LEU A 55 1.85 7.70 7.58
CA LEU A 55 1.96 9.10 7.18
C LEU A 55 0.59 9.74 6.93
N GLY A 56 -0.33 9.01 6.30
CA GLY A 56 -1.68 9.47 6.06
C GLY A 56 -2.46 9.69 7.35
N VAL A 57 -2.39 8.76 8.30
CA VAL A 57 -3.02 8.89 9.63
C VAL A 57 -2.42 10.05 10.40
N PHE A 58 -1.09 10.18 10.41
CA PHE A 58 -0.42 11.32 11.04
C PHE A 58 -0.91 12.65 10.45
N ARG A 59 -1.03 12.74 9.11
CA ARG A 59 -1.50 13.95 8.44
C ARG A 59 -2.96 14.28 8.77
N VAL A 60 -3.81 13.27 8.85
CA VAL A 60 -5.22 13.44 9.29
C VAL A 60 -5.27 13.94 10.73
N PHE A 61 -4.48 13.34 11.63
CA PHE A 61 -4.39 13.78 13.03
C PHE A 61 -3.92 15.24 13.16
N GLN A 62 -2.89 15.66 12.41
CA GLN A 62 -2.42 17.05 12.42
C GLN A 62 -3.46 18.09 11.97
N VAL A 63 -4.45 17.68 11.17
CA VAL A 63 -5.49 18.59 10.67
C VAL A 63 -6.69 18.64 11.63
N LEU A 64 -6.91 17.56 12.39
CA LEU A 64 -8.04 17.44 13.32
C LEU A 64 -7.71 17.90 14.74
N LEU A 65 -6.43 18.02 15.10
CA LEU A 65 -5.92 18.41 16.41
C LEU A 65 -5.32 19.82 16.35
#